data_AF-A0A3C0BND9-F1
#
_entry.id   AF-A0A3C0BND9-F1
#
_cell.length_a   1.000
_cell.length_b   1.000
_cell.length_c   1.000
_cell.angle_alpha   90.00
_cell.angle_beta   90.00
_cell.angle_gamma   90.00
#
_symmetry.space_group_name_H-M   'P 1'
#
loop_
_entity.id
_entity.type
_entity.pdbx_description
1 polymer ?
#
loop_
_entity_poly.entity_id
_entity_poly.type
_entity_poly.pdbx_seq_one_letter_code
_entity_poly.pdbx_strand_id
1 'polypeptide(L)'
;IQANHDILASEHNSFFDKFIKNLRKAFNIPEPKEEYDLVIINQKTDTKNIQTIEYNTFLTNLERKKRFFLSFSGKQTAEYRKIESSTEASILEFVNKQISDMQEILVLLNALDEYFKANSGNQDKDKIKGLKIELVTMKNTLIKANQKRADYTSFIEEEAQMKKLGIKDVD
;
A
#
# COMPACT_ATOMS: atom_id res chain seq x y z
N ILE A 1 -7.25 -2.00 -10.38
CA ILE A 1 -7.93 -2.51 -9.16
C ILE A 1 -9.44 -2.44 -9.31
N GLN A 2 -10.06 -1.26 -9.38
CA GLN A 2 -11.53 -1.14 -9.54
C GLN A 2 -12.06 -1.94 -10.73
N ALA A 3 -11.46 -1.80 -11.92
CA ALA A 3 -11.91 -2.54 -13.10
C ALA A 3 -11.86 -4.08 -12.95
N ASN A 4 -10.88 -4.64 -12.22
CA ASN A 4 -10.81 -6.08 -11.99
C ASN A 4 -11.85 -6.54 -10.95
N HIS A 5 -12.10 -5.70 -9.94
CA HIS A 5 -13.18 -5.92 -9.00
C HIS A 5 -14.54 -5.89 -9.70
N ASP A 6 -14.78 -4.92 -10.59
CA ASP A 6 -16.04 -4.82 -11.33
C ASP A 6 -16.29 -6.07 -12.19
N ILE A 7 -15.22 -6.65 -12.77
CA ILE A 7 -15.30 -7.92 -13.51
C ILE A 7 -15.74 -9.05 -12.59
N LEU A 8 -15.06 -9.28 -11.46
CA LEU A 8 -15.43 -10.33 -10.51
C LEU A 8 -16.83 -10.13 -9.92
N ALA A 9 -17.18 -8.89 -9.55
CA ALA A 9 -18.50 -8.55 -9.05
C ALA A 9 -19.59 -8.79 -10.12
N SER A 10 -19.26 -8.62 -11.41
CA SER A 10 -20.19 -8.88 -12.50
C SER A 10 -20.43 -10.36 -12.77
N GLU A 11 -19.43 -11.23 -12.54
CA GLU A 11 -19.58 -12.69 -12.62
C GLU A 11 -20.59 -13.22 -11.59
N HIS A 12 -20.68 -12.57 -10.42
CA HIS A 12 -21.58 -12.92 -9.33
C HIS A 12 -22.92 -12.14 -9.32
N ASN A 13 -23.22 -11.32 -10.33
CA ASN A 13 -24.42 -10.47 -10.37
C ASN A 13 -25.55 -11.10 -11.21
N SER A 14 -26.14 -12.18 -10.71
CA SER A 14 -27.32 -12.79 -11.35
C SER A 14 -28.57 -11.91 -11.19
N PHE A 15 -29.63 -12.18 -11.97
CA PHE A 15 -30.93 -11.49 -11.86
C PHE A 15 -31.49 -11.52 -10.43
N PHE A 16 -31.21 -12.59 -9.69
CA PHE A 16 -31.61 -12.77 -8.29
C PHE A 16 -30.84 -11.85 -7.33
N ASP A 17 -29.55 -11.56 -7.60
CA ASP A 17 -28.74 -10.67 -6.78
C ASP A 17 -29.18 -9.21 -6.92
N LYS A 18 -29.61 -8.80 -8.11
CA LYS A 18 -30.24 -7.49 -8.35
C LYS A 18 -31.57 -7.38 -7.60
N PHE A 19 -32.37 -8.44 -7.57
CA PHE A 19 -33.61 -8.50 -6.80
C PHE A 19 -33.36 -8.38 -5.29
N ILE A 20 -32.42 -9.15 -4.75
CA ILE A 20 -32.03 -9.08 -3.33
C ILE A 20 -31.43 -7.71 -2.98
N LYS A 21 -30.61 -7.11 -3.85
CA LYS A 21 -30.04 -5.77 -3.65
C LYS A 21 -31.12 -4.69 -3.54
N ASN A 22 -32.15 -4.77 -4.40
CA ASN A 22 -33.29 -3.85 -4.34
C ASN A 22 -34.14 -4.08 -3.07
N LEU A 23 -34.29 -5.34 -2.63
CA LEU A 23 -34.96 -5.69 -1.39
C LEU A 23 -34.22 -5.11 -0.18
N ARG A 24 -32.90 -5.29 -0.08
CA ARG A 24 -32.09 -4.72 1.02
C ARG A 24 -32.18 -3.20 1.08
N LYS A 25 -32.16 -2.50 -0.06
CA LYS A 25 -32.38 -1.05 -0.14
C LYS A 25 -33.75 -0.63 0.38
N ALA A 26 -34.80 -1.40 0.05
CA ALA A 26 -36.15 -1.13 0.55
C ALA A 26 -36.31 -1.35 2.06
N PHE A 27 -35.48 -2.21 2.66
CA PHE A 27 -35.47 -2.52 4.10
C PHE A 27 -34.33 -1.85 4.89
N ASN A 28 -33.60 -0.90 4.30
CA ASN A 28 -32.45 -0.21 4.90
C ASN A 28 -31.39 -1.15 5.52
N ILE A 29 -31.21 -2.33 4.91
CA ILE A 29 -30.21 -3.33 5.32
C ILE A 29 -28.87 -2.91 4.70
N PRO A 30 -27.78 -2.77 5.49
CA PRO A 30 -26.48 -2.39 4.96
C PRO A 30 -25.99 -3.38 3.91
N GLU A 31 -25.33 -2.89 2.85
CA GLU A 31 -24.71 -3.75 1.85
C GLU A 31 -23.68 -4.67 2.54
N PRO A 32 -23.62 -5.96 2.16
CA PRO A 32 -22.64 -6.87 2.73
C PRO A 32 -21.23 -6.33 2.50
N LYS A 33 -20.37 -6.45 3.52
CA LYS A 33 -18.96 -6.09 3.39
C LYS A 33 -18.32 -6.97 2.32
N GLU A 34 -17.65 -6.35 1.37
CA GLU A 34 -16.95 -7.07 0.31
C GLU A 34 -15.57 -7.45 0.82
N GLU A 35 -15.43 -8.71 1.24
CA GLU A 35 -14.22 -9.22 1.87
C GLU A 35 -13.46 -10.17 0.92
N TYR A 36 -12.13 -10.04 0.87
CA TYR A 36 -11.25 -10.90 0.09
C TYR A 36 -10.22 -11.58 0.98
N ASP A 37 -10.14 -12.91 0.86
CA ASP A 37 -9.12 -13.73 1.51
C ASP A 37 -7.85 -13.77 0.64
N LEU A 38 -6.89 -12.93 1.01
CA LEU A 38 -5.63 -12.81 0.28
C LEU A 38 -4.59 -13.79 0.82
N VAL A 39 -3.96 -14.55 -0.08
CA VAL A 39 -2.81 -15.39 0.27
C VAL A 39 -1.56 -14.53 0.29
N ILE A 40 -1.03 -14.28 1.50
CA ILE A 40 0.21 -13.55 1.71
C ILE A 40 1.37 -14.56 1.81
N ILE A 41 2.39 -14.37 0.98
CA ILE A 41 3.60 -15.20 0.97
C ILE A 41 4.72 -14.45 1.68
N ASN A 42 5.26 -15.03 2.76
CA ASN A 42 6.45 -14.49 3.41
C ASN A 42 7.67 -14.74 2.53
N GLN A 43 8.30 -13.69 2.02
CA GLN A 43 9.43 -13.81 1.09
C GLN A 43 10.70 -14.44 1.72
N LYS A 44 10.81 -14.50 3.04
CA LYS A 44 11.99 -15.08 3.73
C LYS A 44 11.80 -16.56 4.07
N THR A 45 10.58 -16.97 4.41
CA THR A 45 10.29 -18.31 4.93
C THR A 45 9.42 -19.15 4.00
N ASP A 46 8.92 -18.55 2.90
CA ASP A 46 7.95 -19.12 1.96
C ASP A 46 6.64 -19.61 2.61
N THR A 47 6.38 -19.16 3.84
CA THR A 47 5.16 -19.50 4.58
C THR A 47 3.99 -18.70 4.03
N LYS A 48 2.86 -19.37 3.82
CA LYS A 48 1.61 -18.77 3.38
C LYS A 48 0.72 -18.45 4.58
N ASN A 49 0.15 -17.25 4.59
CA ASN A 49 -0.86 -16.84 5.55
C ASN A 49 -2.07 -16.28 4.79
N ILE A 50 -3.28 -16.47 5.32
CA ILE A 50 -4.50 -15.90 4.75
C ILE A 50 -4.82 -14.62 5.53
N GLN A 51 -4.89 -13.51 4.81
CA GLN A 51 -5.32 -12.23 5.34
C GLN A 51 -6.60 -11.78 4.66
N THR A 52 -7.69 -11.71 5.43
CA THR A 52 -8.96 -11.13 4.97
C THR A 52 -8.85 -9.61 4.94
N ILE A 53 -9.20 -8.99 3.82
CA ILE A 53 -9.33 -7.53 3.71
C ILE A 53 -10.77 -7.16 3.37
N GLU A 54 -11.26 -6.04 3.90
CA GLU A 54 -12.47 -5.39 3.38
C GLU A 54 -12.07 -4.47 2.23
N TYR A 55 -12.58 -4.77 1.04
CA TYR A 55 -12.13 -4.20 -0.24
C TYR A 55 -12.30 -2.68 -0.28
N ASN A 56 -13.46 -2.17 0.13
CA ASN A 56 -13.76 -0.74 0.02
C ASN A 56 -12.93 0.09 1.00
N THR A 57 -12.69 -0.44 2.20
CA THR A 57 -11.79 0.13 3.21
C THR A 57 -10.36 0.15 2.69
N PHE A 58 -9.89 -0.96 2.09
CA PHE A 58 -8.56 -1.02 1.51
C PHE A 58 -8.37 0.03 0.41
N LEU A 59 -9.30 0.13 -0.54
CA LEU A 59 -9.25 1.16 -1.59
C LEU A 59 -9.31 2.58 -1.04
N THR A 60 -10.18 2.83 -0.08
CA THR A 60 -10.30 4.14 0.58
C THR A 60 -8.98 4.54 1.24
N ASN A 61 -8.33 3.60 1.93
CA ASN A 61 -7.04 3.82 2.56
C ASN A 61 -5.92 4.03 1.54
N LEU A 62 -5.94 3.32 0.42
CA LEU A 62 -4.98 3.51 -0.68
C LEU A 62 -5.10 4.92 -1.29
N GLU A 63 -6.32 5.38 -1.55
CA GLU A 63 -6.56 6.73 -2.08
C GLU A 63 -6.19 7.82 -1.05
N ARG A 64 -6.48 7.61 0.24
CA ARG A 64 -6.00 8.48 1.32
C ARG A 64 -4.47 8.56 1.35
N LYS A 65 -3.78 7.42 1.22
CA LYS A 65 -2.31 7.36 1.20
C LYS A 65 -1.73 8.07 -0.01
N LYS A 66 -2.34 7.92 -1.18
CA LYS A 66 -1.97 8.68 -2.40
C LYS A 66 -2.10 10.19 -2.17
N ARG A 67 -3.24 10.66 -1.65
CA ARG A 67 -3.45 12.09 -1.35
C ARG A 67 -2.45 12.61 -0.32
N PHE A 68 -2.15 11.79 0.69
CA PHE A 68 -1.12 12.10 1.67
C PHE A 68 0.25 12.29 1.03
N PHE A 69 0.69 11.45 0.09
CA PHE A 69 1.97 11.71 -0.59
C PHE A 69 1.93 12.91 -1.53
N LEU A 70 0.80 13.17 -2.18
CA LEU A 70 0.63 14.36 -3.02
C LEU A 70 0.76 15.66 -2.21
N SER A 71 0.41 15.66 -0.92
CA SER A 71 0.60 16.85 -0.08
C SER A 71 2.07 17.16 0.21
N PHE A 72 3.03 16.29 -0.14
CA PHE A 72 4.47 16.58 -0.08
C PHE A 72 5.07 16.99 -1.43
N SER A 73 4.27 17.12 -2.48
CA SER A 73 4.76 17.34 -3.85
C SER A 73 5.42 18.70 -4.10
N GLY A 74 5.27 19.67 -3.18
CA GLY A 74 5.88 20.99 -3.30
C GLY A 74 6.33 21.57 -1.97
N LYS A 75 7.40 22.36 -1.99
CA LYS A 75 7.97 22.99 -0.78
C LYS A 75 7.03 23.97 -0.08
N GLN A 76 6.05 24.48 -0.81
CA GLN A 76 5.05 25.43 -0.33
C GLN A 76 3.92 24.78 0.47
N THR A 77 3.79 23.44 0.46
CA THR A 77 2.70 22.77 1.16
C THR A 77 2.92 22.77 2.68
N ALA A 78 1.82 22.74 3.43
CA ALA A 78 1.87 22.74 4.89
C ALA A 78 2.60 21.50 5.42
N GLU A 79 2.39 20.35 4.78
CA GLU A 79 2.98 19.08 5.16
C GLU A 79 4.49 19.05 4.89
N TYR A 80 4.95 19.62 3.76
CA TYR A 80 6.39 19.75 3.50
C TYR A 80 7.04 20.66 4.55
N ARG A 81 6.48 21.85 4.80
CA ARG A 81 7.00 22.78 5.81
C ARG A 81 7.03 22.19 7.21
N LYS A 82 6.03 21.38 7.57
CA LYS A 82 5.99 20.68 8.86
C LYS A 82 7.18 19.73 9.02
N ILE A 83 7.49 18.95 7.99
CA ILE A 83 8.66 18.06 7.99
C ILE A 83 9.96 18.87 8.02
N GLU A 84 10.05 19.94 7.22
CA GLU A 84 11.21 20.83 7.19
C GLU A 84 11.50 21.49 8.55
N SER A 85 10.46 21.82 9.33
CA SER A 85 10.60 22.37 10.68
C SER A 85 10.76 21.32 11.79
N SER A 86 10.69 20.02 11.45
CA SER A 86 10.79 18.94 12.44
C SER A 86 12.23 18.65 12.83
N THR A 87 12.42 18.04 14.00
CA THR A 87 13.74 17.55 14.38
C THR A 87 14.16 16.42 13.47
N GLU A 88 15.47 16.29 13.30
CA GLU A 88 16.09 15.26 12.50
C GLU A 88 15.61 13.83 12.87
N ALA A 89 15.56 13.52 14.17
CA ALA A 89 15.04 12.25 14.67
C ALA A 89 13.57 12.00 14.29
N SER A 90 12.72 13.03 14.35
CA SER A 90 11.31 12.92 13.97
C SER A 90 11.14 12.70 12.46
N ILE A 91 12.00 13.30 11.63
CA ILE A 91 12.00 13.08 10.17
C ILE A 91 12.38 11.61 9.88
N LEU A 92 13.41 11.09 10.54
CA LEU A 92 13.84 9.70 10.37
C LEU A 92 12.75 8.71 10.79
N GLU A 93 12.12 8.91 11.96
CA GLU A 93 11.01 8.09 12.42
C GLU A 93 9.84 8.13 11.43
N PHE A 94 9.51 9.32 10.92
CA PHE A 94 8.48 9.50 9.91
C PHE A 94 8.79 8.69 8.64
N VAL A 95 10.01 8.80 8.10
CA VAL A 95 10.45 8.06 6.91
C VAL A 95 10.39 6.55 7.14
N ASN A 96 10.85 6.08 8.30
CA ASN A 96 10.77 4.67 8.69
C ASN A 96 9.34 4.14 8.64
N LYS A 97 8.41 4.89 9.24
CA LYS A 97 6.99 4.55 9.22
C LYS A 97 6.44 4.52 7.80
N GLN A 98 6.75 5.53 6.97
CA GLN A 98 6.27 5.56 5.59
C GLN A 98 6.80 4.39 4.75
N ILE A 99 8.06 3.99 4.94
CA ILE A 99 8.63 2.82 4.26
C ILE A 99 7.90 1.54 4.69
N SER A 100 7.70 1.35 6.00
CA SER A 100 7.00 0.17 6.54
C SER A 100 5.57 0.07 6.02
N ASP A 101 4.78 1.14 6.14
CA ASP A 101 3.40 1.20 5.64
C ASP A 101 3.32 0.85 4.15
N MET A 102 4.28 1.35 3.36
CA MET A 102 4.29 1.13 1.92
C MET A 102 4.74 -0.28 1.52
N GLN A 103 5.58 -0.93 2.33
CA GLN A 103 5.90 -2.35 2.15
C GLN A 103 4.66 -3.22 2.38
N GLU A 104 3.87 -2.93 3.42
CA GLU A 104 2.60 -3.63 3.69
C GLU A 104 1.59 -3.45 2.55
N ILE A 105 1.42 -2.20 2.08
CA ILE A 105 0.54 -1.92 0.93
C ILE A 105 1.02 -2.67 -0.32
N LEU A 106 2.33 -2.71 -0.58
CA LEU A 106 2.87 -3.46 -1.73
C LEU A 106 2.58 -4.96 -1.61
N VAL A 107 2.71 -5.54 -0.41
CA VAL A 107 2.38 -6.95 -0.17
C VAL A 107 0.91 -7.23 -0.48
N LEU A 108 0.00 -6.40 0.05
CA LEU A 108 -1.44 -6.53 -0.19
C LEU A 108 -1.81 -6.35 -1.67
N LEU A 109 -1.19 -5.39 -2.36
CA LEU A 109 -1.44 -5.18 -3.79
C LEU A 109 -0.95 -6.35 -4.66
N ASN A 110 0.19 -6.97 -4.32
CA ASN A 110 0.63 -8.19 -5.00
C ASN A 110 -0.36 -9.33 -4.77
N ALA A 111 -0.76 -9.56 -3.52
CA ALA A 111 -1.71 -10.62 -3.19
C ALA A 111 -3.09 -10.40 -3.82
N LEU A 112 -3.53 -9.14 -3.94
CA LEU A 112 -4.77 -8.76 -4.61
C LEU A 112 -4.69 -8.97 -6.13
N ASP A 113 -3.56 -8.67 -6.76
CA ASP A 113 -3.32 -8.96 -8.18
C ASP A 113 -3.40 -10.46 -8.48
N GLU A 114 -2.77 -11.28 -7.63
CA GLU A 114 -2.86 -12.75 -7.73
C GLU A 114 -4.27 -13.28 -7.43
N TYR A 115 -4.96 -12.70 -6.44
CA TYR A 115 -6.36 -13.03 -6.14
C TYR A 115 -7.26 -12.79 -7.36
N PHE A 116 -7.14 -11.64 -8.03
CA PHE A 116 -7.94 -11.33 -9.22
C PHE A 116 -7.68 -12.31 -10.37
N LYS A 117 -6.42 -12.70 -10.60
CA LYS A 117 -6.07 -13.68 -11.65
C LYS A 117 -6.58 -15.09 -11.32
N ALA A 118 -6.56 -15.47 -10.05
CA ALA A 118 -6.95 -16.79 -9.61
C ALA A 118 -8.47 -16.99 -9.57
N ASN A 119 -9.23 -15.95 -9.26
CA ASN A 119 -10.68 -16.04 -9.03
C ASN A 119 -11.54 -15.62 -10.24
N SER A 120 -10.95 -15.10 -11.33
CA SER A 120 -11.72 -14.81 -12.54
C SER A 120 -12.12 -16.09 -13.29
N GLY A 121 -13.37 -16.15 -13.73
CA GLY A 121 -13.88 -17.22 -14.57
C GLY A 121 -13.09 -17.36 -15.89
N ASN A 122 -13.09 -18.56 -16.48
CA ASN A 122 -12.31 -18.83 -17.70
C ASN A 122 -12.65 -17.91 -18.89
N GLN A 123 -13.85 -17.32 -18.91
CA GLN A 123 -14.28 -16.38 -19.96
C GLN A 123 -13.78 -14.94 -19.75
N ASP A 124 -13.38 -14.58 -18.53
CA ASP A 124 -13.00 -13.23 -18.15
C ASP A 124 -11.52 -13.11 -17.77
N LYS A 125 -10.77 -14.23 -17.76
CA LYS A 125 -9.32 -14.25 -17.51
C LYS A 125 -8.53 -13.25 -18.35
N ASP A 126 -8.83 -13.14 -19.64
CA ASP A 126 -8.14 -12.20 -20.55
C ASP A 126 -8.52 -10.73 -20.31
N LYS A 127 -9.58 -10.48 -19.53
CA LYS A 127 -10.04 -9.13 -19.16
C LYS A 127 -9.41 -8.63 -17.87
N ILE A 128 -8.86 -9.53 -17.03
CA ILE A 128 -8.14 -9.15 -15.81
C ILE A 128 -6.85 -8.43 -16.19
N LYS A 129 -6.76 -7.15 -15.82
CA LYS A 129 -5.55 -6.35 -16.03
C LYS A 129 -4.57 -6.62 -14.90
N GLY A 130 -3.47 -7.29 -15.22
CA GLY A 130 -2.38 -7.48 -14.26
C GLY A 130 -1.74 -6.16 -13.86
N LEU A 131 -1.31 -6.06 -12.60
CA LEU A 131 -0.68 -4.86 -12.02
C LEU A 131 0.85 -4.92 -12.00
N LYS A 132 1.44 -5.87 -12.73
CA LYS A 132 2.87 -6.22 -12.62
C LYS A 132 3.80 -5.03 -12.84
N ILE A 133 3.50 -4.17 -13.83
CA ILE A 133 4.36 -3.02 -14.17
C ILE A 133 4.35 -1.99 -13.03
N GLU A 134 3.16 -1.70 -12.50
CA GLU A 134 2.94 -0.78 -11.40
C GLU A 134 3.58 -1.31 -10.11
N LEU A 135 3.40 -2.61 -9.82
CA LEU A 135 3.98 -3.28 -8.65
C LEU A 135 5.51 -3.27 -8.68
N VAL A 136 6.12 -3.53 -9.84
CA VAL A 136 7.57 -3.42 -10.02
C VAL A 136 8.04 -1.97 -9.82
N THR A 137 7.31 -0.99 -10.33
CA THR A 137 7.63 0.43 -10.16
C THR A 137 7.56 0.85 -8.69
N MET A 138 6.53 0.42 -7.96
CA MET A 138 6.40 0.66 -6.52
C MET A 138 7.54 -0.02 -5.74
N LYS A 139 7.85 -1.28 -6.05
CA LYS A 139 8.96 -2.02 -5.43
C LYS A 139 10.29 -1.29 -5.62
N ASN A 140 10.61 -0.87 -6.84
CA ASN A 140 11.85 -0.15 -7.15
C ASN A 140 11.92 1.20 -6.43
N THR A 141 10.79 1.90 -6.30
CA THR A 141 10.71 3.15 -5.55
C THR A 141 10.99 2.92 -4.06
N LEU A 142 10.42 1.87 -3.48
CA LEU A 142 10.67 1.49 -2.08
C LEU A 142 12.12 1.08 -1.82
N ILE A 143 12.74 0.34 -2.74
CA ILE A 143 14.17 0.00 -2.65
C ILE A 143 15.02 1.27 -2.60
N LYS A 144 14.75 2.23 -3.49
CA LYS A 144 15.47 3.52 -3.50
C LYS A 144 15.25 4.33 -2.23
N ALA A 145 14.02 4.38 -1.72
CA ALA A 145 13.72 5.08 -0.47
C ALA A 145 14.45 4.44 0.73
N ASN A 146 14.45 3.11 0.79
CA ASN A 146 15.13 2.36 1.84
C ASN A 146 16.66 2.50 1.77
N GLN A 147 17.22 2.57 0.55
CA GLN A 147 18.65 2.87 0.36
C GLN A 147 19.01 4.24 0.94
N LYS A 148 18.28 5.30 0.56
CA LYS A 148 18.53 6.65 1.09
C LYS A 148 18.43 6.72 2.61
N ARG A 149 17.46 6.01 3.19
CA ARG A 149 17.34 5.90 4.64
C ARG A 149 18.57 5.21 5.25
N ALA A 150 19.01 4.10 4.67
CA ALA A 150 20.19 3.38 5.14
C ALA A 150 21.46 4.23 5.08
N ASP A 151 21.71 4.90 3.94
CA ASP A 151 22.85 5.80 3.75
C ASP A 151 22.88 6.89 4.84
N TYR A 152 21.72 7.45 5.15
CA TYR A 152 21.56 8.48 6.16
C TYR A 152 21.75 7.96 7.60
N THR A 153 21.27 6.76 7.91
CA THR A 153 21.53 6.13 9.21
C THR A 153 23.03 5.87 9.41
N SER A 154 23.72 5.38 8.37
CA SER A 154 25.18 5.20 8.41
C SER A 154 25.92 6.51 8.64
N PHE A 155 25.50 7.61 7.99
CA PHE A 155 26.06 8.93 8.21
C PHE A 155 25.94 9.39 9.67
N ILE A 156 24.76 9.23 10.30
CA ILE A 156 24.58 9.59 11.72
C ILE A 156 25.42 8.72 12.65
N GLU A 157 25.54 7.43 12.36
CA GLU A 157 26.36 6.50 13.14
C GLU A 157 27.84 6.88 13.08
N GLU A 158 28.35 7.24 11.90
CA GLU A 158 29.70 7.74 11.68
C GLU A 158 29.93 9.05 12.45
N GLU A 159 29.01 10.02 12.34
CA GLU A 159 29.11 11.30 13.06
C GLU A 159 29.15 11.08 14.58
N ALA A 160 28.30 10.19 15.11
CA ALA A 160 28.29 9.82 16.51
C ALA A 160 29.59 9.13 16.96
N GLN A 161 30.18 8.30 16.10
CA GLN A 161 31.46 7.65 16.36
C GLN A 161 32.61 8.67 16.36
N MET A 162 32.65 9.60 15.40
CA MET A 162 33.64 10.66 15.32
C MET A 162 33.60 11.59 16.53
N LYS A 163 32.39 11.97 16.99
CA LYS A 163 32.19 12.72 18.24
C LYS A 163 32.75 11.99 19.45
N LYS A 164 32.56 10.67 19.56
CA LYS A 164 33.13 9.85 20.65
C LYS A 164 34.66 9.82 20.63
N LEU A 165 35.27 9.93 19.45
CA LEU A 165 36.73 9.99 19.27
C LEU A 165 37.31 11.40 19.54
N GLY A 166 36.47 12.38 19.88
CA GLY A 166 36.91 13.74 20.19
C GLY A 166 37.25 14.58 18.96
N ILE A 167 36.91 14.11 17.75
CA ILE A 167 37.09 14.87 16.51
C ILE A 167 35.91 15.85 16.41
N LYS A 168 36.20 17.14 16.54
CA LYS A 168 35.23 18.22 16.34
C LYS A 168 35.40 18.73 14.91
N ASP A 169 34.31 18.60 14.16
CA ASP A 169 34.05 19.22 12.86
C ASP A 169 34.83 18.64 11.67
N VAL A 170 34.07 18.08 10.72
CA VAL A 170 34.41 18.13 9.29
C VAL A 170 33.24 18.87 8.66
N ASP A 171 33.55 20.01 8.03
CA ASP A 171 32.63 20.88 7.30
C ASP A 171 31.67 20.12 6.35
#